data_AF-A0A7C6EK24-F1
#
_entry.id   AF-A0A7C6EK24-F1
#
_cell.length_a   1.000
_cell.length_b   1.000
_cell.length_c   1.000
_cell.angle_alpha   90.00
_cell.angle_beta   90.00
_cell.angle_gamma   90.00
#
_symmetry.space_group_name_H-M   'P 1'
#
loop_
_entity.id
_entity.type
_entity.pdbx_description
1 polymer ?
#
loop_
_entity_poly.entity_id
_entity_poly.type
_entity_poly.pdbx_seq_one_letter_code
_entity_poly.pdbx_strand_id
1 'polypeptide(L)'
;MSDGEVGGVNTIFIVGTAGSGKSTLTSSYGDWLRSQDKFVVLVNLDPAAQVLPYEPDVDIRDFVDYERIMSTRRLGPNAALIASIREAARHVEDLREEINSYDADYVIVDTPGQLELFAFRQEGYILA
;
A
#
# COMPACT_ATOMS: atom_id res chain seq x y z
N MET A 1 8.74 27.10 26.50
CA MET A 1 8.60 27.06 25.03
C MET A 1 8.48 25.61 24.69
N SER A 2 7.32 25.19 24.21
CA SER A 2 6.90 23.81 24.06
C SER A 2 7.80 23.06 23.09
N ASP A 3 8.18 21.84 23.48
CA ASP A 3 8.89 20.86 22.68
C ASP A 3 8.20 20.67 21.32
N GLY A 4 9.00 20.68 20.25
CA GLY A 4 8.52 20.47 18.90
C GLY A 4 8.08 19.01 18.72
N GLU A 5 6.76 18.79 18.64
CA GLU A 5 6.22 17.58 18.02
C GLU A 5 6.68 17.56 16.56
N VAL A 6 7.46 16.54 16.20
CA VAL A 6 7.61 16.15 14.80
C VAL A 6 6.22 15.66 14.38
N GLY A 7 5.46 16.49 13.68
CA GLY A 7 4.11 16.16 13.23
C GLY A 7 4.14 14.94 12.32
N GLY A 8 3.90 13.77 12.89
CA GLY A 8 3.79 12.52 12.15
C GLY A 8 2.39 12.39 11.56
N VAL A 9 2.31 12.12 10.27
CA VAL A 9 1.08 11.68 9.60
C VAL A 9 0.56 10.41 10.28
N ASN A 10 -0.75 10.36 10.56
CA ASN A 10 -1.37 9.15 11.11
C ASN A 10 -1.49 8.08 10.00
N THR A 11 -0.61 7.09 10.03
CA THR A 11 -0.59 6.01 9.03
C THR A 11 -1.32 4.76 9.55
N ILE A 12 -2.22 4.21 8.75
CA ILE A 12 -3.05 3.04 9.08
C ILE A 12 -2.82 1.97 8.03
N PHE A 13 -2.20 0.86 8.43
CA PHE A 13 -2.03 -0.31 7.56
C PHE A 13 -3.21 -1.27 7.70
N ILE A 14 -3.90 -1.51 6.59
CA ILE A 14 -4.99 -2.48 6.51
C ILE A 14 -4.42 -3.84 6.15
N VAL A 15 -4.37 -4.72 7.14
CA VAL A 15 -3.79 -6.07 7.03
C VAL A 15 -4.85 -7.15 7.22
N GLY A 16 -4.68 -8.28 6.53
CA GLY A 16 -5.68 -9.35 6.52
C GLY A 16 -5.49 -10.32 5.37
N THR A 17 -6.02 -11.54 5.52
CA THR A 17 -5.93 -12.58 4.49
C THR A 17 -6.65 -12.19 3.19
N ALA A 18 -6.35 -12.90 2.10
CA ALA A 18 -7.04 -12.70 0.83
C ALA A 18 -8.55 -12.92 1.02
N GLY A 19 -9.36 -12.00 0.49
CA GLY A 19 -10.82 -12.03 0.65
C GLY A 19 -11.35 -11.52 1.99
N SER A 20 -10.51 -11.05 2.92
CA SER A 20 -10.97 -10.52 4.22
C SER A 20 -11.63 -9.12 4.14
N GLY A 21 -11.66 -8.50 2.96
CA GLY A 21 -12.29 -7.19 2.76
C GLY A 21 -11.38 -5.96 2.98
N LYS A 22 -10.05 -6.11 2.92
CA LYS A 22 -9.10 -5.00 3.12
C LYS A 22 -9.39 -3.77 2.23
N SER A 23 -9.42 -3.94 0.92
CA SER A 23 -9.67 -2.86 -0.03
C SER A 23 -11.04 -2.21 0.16
N THR A 24 -12.05 -3.00 0.53
CA THR A 24 -13.39 -2.50 0.88
C THR A 24 -13.33 -1.65 2.15
N LEU A 25 -12.59 -2.08 3.16
CA LEU A 25 -12.38 -1.32 4.39
C LEU A 25 -11.59 -0.04 4.12
N THR A 26 -10.53 -0.08 3.32
CA THR A 26 -9.77 1.11 2.90
C THR A 26 -10.68 2.14 2.26
N SER A 27 -11.51 1.74 1.29
CA SER A 27 -12.50 2.60 0.65
C SER A 27 -13.49 3.19 1.66
N SER A 28 -14.23 2.34 2.38
CA SER A 28 -15.32 2.81 3.25
C SER A 28 -14.83 3.62 4.44
N TYR A 29 -13.66 3.28 4.99
CA TYR A 29 -13.06 4.01 6.11
C TYR A 29 -12.46 5.35 5.66
N GLY A 30 -11.85 5.39 4.47
CA GLY A 30 -11.40 6.63 3.85
C GLY A 30 -12.55 7.61 3.62
N ASP A 31 -13.66 7.13 3.06
CA ASP A 31 -14.87 7.94 2.85
C ASP A 31 -15.46 8.44 4.18
N TRP A 32 -15.47 7.57 5.20
CA TRP A 32 -15.90 7.98 6.53
C TRP A 32 -15.01 9.07 7.12
N LEU A 33 -13.68 8.94 7.08
CA LEU A 33 -12.77 9.98 7.59
C LEU A 33 -12.91 11.29 6.81
N ARG A 34 -13.04 11.23 5.48
CA ARG A 34 -13.32 12.41 4.64
C ARG A 34 -14.62 13.10 5.04
N SER A 35 -15.65 12.35 5.42
CA SER A 35 -16.92 12.91 5.95
C SER A 35 -16.78 13.60 7.32
N GLN A 36 -15.65 13.39 8.02
CA GLN A 36 -15.30 14.05 9.28
C GLN A 36 -14.31 15.20 9.06
N ASP A 37 -14.27 15.76 7.84
CA ASP A 37 -13.38 16.85 7.42
C ASP A 37 -11.88 16.53 7.59
N LYS A 38 -11.51 15.25 7.40
CA LYS A 38 -10.11 14.81 7.37
C LYS A 38 -9.58 14.75 5.94
N PHE A 39 -8.36 15.22 5.76
CA PHE A 39 -7.63 14.99 4.53
C PHE A 39 -6.96 13.61 4.56
N VAL A 40 -7.36 12.74 3.64
CA VAL A 40 -7.01 11.32 3.63
C VAL A 40 -6.38 10.95 2.29
N VAL A 41 -5.17 10.39 2.38
CA VAL A 41 -4.44 9.76 1.27
C VAL A 41 -4.67 8.25 1.33
N LEU A 42 -5.13 7.67 0.23
CA LEU A 42 -5.31 6.24 0.06
C LEU A 42 -4.15 5.66 -0.75
N VAL A 43 -3.47 4.66 -0.20
CA VAL A 43 -2.30 4.03 -0.82
C VAL A 43 -2.61 2.57 -1.14
N ASN A 44 -2.42 2.17 -2.38
CA ASN A 44 -2.43 0.76 -2.78
C ASN A 44 -1.00 0.21 -2.81
N LEU A 45 -0.71 -0.80 -1.99
CA LEU A 45 0.55 -1.56 -2.03
C LEU A 45 0.39 -2.99 -2.56
N ASP A 46 -0.78 -3.36 -3.10
CA ASP A 46 -0.97 -4.65 -3.77
C ASP A 46 -0.73 -4.55 -5.29
N PRO A 47 0.42 -5.04 -5.81
CA PRO A 47 0.70 -5.00 -7.24
C PRO A 47 -0.15 -6.00 -8.04
N ALA A 48 -0.80 -6.97 -7.39
CA ALA A 48 -1.70 -7.92 -8.04
C ALA A 48 -3.18 -7.48 -7.98
N ALA A 49 -3.48 -6.31 -7.43
CA ALA A 49 -4.84 -5.77 -7.41
C ALA A 49 -5.34 -5.45 -8.84
N GLN A 50 -6.39 -6.17 -9.26
CA GLN A 50 -7.00 -5.95 -10.58
C GLN A 50 -8.01 -4.81 -10.59
N VAL A 51 -8.89 -4.78 -9.59
CA VAL A 51 -9.94 -3.76 -9.45
C VAL A 51 -9.96 -3.30 -8.01
N LEU A 52 -9.85 -1.99 -7.79
CA LEU A 52 -9.97 -1.36 -6.48
C LEU A 52 -11.35 -0.69 -6.37
N PRO A 53 -12.01 -0.77 -5.20
CA PRO A 53 -13.27 -0.07 -4.94
C PRO A 53 -13.05 1.42 -4.59
N TYR A 54 -11.83 1.93 -4.76
CA TYR A 54 -11.43 3.31 -4.54
C TYR A 54 -10.38 3.70 -5.59
N GLU A 55 -10.19 5.01 -5.76
CA GLU A 55 -9.08 5.57 -6.54
C GLU A 55 -7.92 5.82 -5.57
N PRO A 56 -6.78 5.11 -5.70
CA PRO A 56 -5.61 5.37 -4.87
C PRO A 56 -4.98 6.72 -5.25
N ASP A 57 -4.54 7.46 -4.24
CA ASP A 57 -3.73 8.67 -4.41
C ASP A 57 -2.27 8.29 -4.73
N VAL A 58 -1.79 7.16 -4.19
CA VAL A 58 -0.48 6.55 -4.50
C VAL A 58 -0.67 5.07 -4.79
N ASP A 59 -0.16 4.60 -5.92
CA ASP A 59 -0.38 3.22 -6.38
C ASP A 59 0.92 2.53 -6.77
N ILE A 60 1.23 1.41 -6.10
CA ILE A 60 2.42 0.61 -6.43
C ILE A 60 2.42 0.11 -7.87
N ARG A 61 1.25 -0.01 -8.51
CA ARG A 61 1.11 -0.49 -9.89
C ARG A 61 1.74 0.47 -10.92
N ASP A 62 1.98 1.72 -10.55
CA ASP A 62 2.69 2.68 -11.40
C ASP A 62 4.21 2.41 -11.44
N PHE A 63 4.74 1.74 -10.41
CA PHE A 63 6.14 1.38 -10.27
C PHE A 63 6.42 -0.06 -10.69
N VAL A 64 5.44 -0.95 -10.52
CA VAL A 64 5.63 -2.40 -10.68
C VAL A 64 4.52 -3.04 -11.51
N ASP A 65 4.92 -3.64 -12.64
CA ASP A 65 4.03 -4.39 -13.51
C ASP A 65 4.06 -5.90 -13.17
N TYR A 66 3.10 -6.32 -12.35
CA TYR A 66 2.92 -7.71 -11.92
C TYR A 66 2.72 -8.68 -13.11
N GLU A 67 1.91 -8.30 -14.10
CA GLU A 67 1.60 -9.17 -15.24
C GLU A 67 2.81 -9.38 -16.14
N ARG A 68 3.60 -8.32 -16.37
CA ARG A 68 4.87 -8.40 -17.09
C ARG A 68 5.90 -9.24 -16.34
N ILE A 69 5.99 -9.11 -15.02
CA ILE A 69 6.88 -9.94 -14.20
C ILE A 69 6.49 -11.42 -14.31
N MET A 70 5.19 -11.70 -14.20
CA MET A 70 4.65 -13.06 -14.31
C MET A 70 4.97 -13.69 -15.68
N SER A 71 4.68 -12.98 -16.76
CA SER A 71 4.86 -13.47 -18.13
C SER A 71 6.34 -13.58 -18.54
N THR A 72 7.15 -12.54 -18.29
CA THR A 72 8.56 -12.48 -18.73
C THR A 72 9.42 -13.52 -18.00
N ARG A 73 9.15 -13.74 -16.70
CA ARG A 73 9.90 -14.69 -15.88
C ARG A 73 9.25 -16.07 -15.81
N ARG A 74 8.13 -16.29 -16.50
CA ARG A 74 7.34 -17.54 -16.51
C ARG A 74 7.01 -18.04 -15.10
N LEU A 75 6.57 -17.12 -14.25
CA LEU A 75 6.25 -17.39 -12.86
C LEU A 75 4.76 -17.71 -12.71
N GLY A 76 4.41 -18.55 -11.72
CA GLY A 76 3.02 -18.64 -11.25
C GLY A 76 2.63 -17.43 -10.41
N PRO A 77 1.33 -17.23 -10.10
CA PRO A 77 0.82 -16.01 -9.45
C PRO A 77 1.55 -15.63 -8.17
N ASN A 78 1.75 -16.59 -7.26
CA ASN A 78 2.41 -16.33 -5.98
C ASN A 78 3.89 -15.96 -6.14
N ALA A 79 4.60 -16.60 -7.08
CA ALA A 79 6.00 -16.30 -7.34
C ALA A 79 6.17 -14.93 -8.03
N ALA A 80 5.23 -14.59 -8.91
CA ALA A 80 5.16 -13.26 -9.52
C ALA A 80 4.88 -12.17 -8.49
N LEU A 81 3.98 -12.42 -7.53
CA LEU A 81 3.67 -11.49 -6.44
C LEU A 81 4.91 -11.23 -5.55
N ILE A 82 5.62 -12.29 -5.14
CA ILE A 82 6.89 -12.13 -4.41
C ILE A 82 7.90 -11.31 -5.20
N ALA A 83 8.06 -11.60 -6.49
CA ALA A 83 8.98 -10.86 -7.34
C ALA A 83 8.57 -9.40 -7.51
N SER A 84 7.27 -9.12 -7.55
CA SER A 84 6.71 -7.77 -7.64
C SER A 84 6.92 -6.98 -6.35
N ILE A 85 6.73 -7.60 -5.19
CA ILE A 85 7.03 -6.99 -3.88
C ILE A 85 8.52 -6.65 -3.75
N ARG A 86 9.41 -7.51 -4.27
CA ARG A 86 10.85 -7.21 -4.33
C ARG A 86 11.20 -6.09 -5.28
N GLU A 87 10.48 -5.98 -6.38
CA GLU A 87 10.59 -4.84 -7.30
C GLU A 87 10.17 -3.56 -6.59
N ALA A 88 9.02 -3.59 -5.93
CA ALA A 88 8.44 -2.48 -5.17
C ALA A 88 9.39 -1.95 -4.09
N ALA A 89 10.09 -2.84 -3.38
CA ALA A 89 11.07 -2.45 -2.37
C ALA A 89 12.24 -1.62 -2.91
N ARG A 90 12.47 -1.60 -4.23
CA ARG A 90 13.48 -0.72 -4.88
C ARG A 90 12.97 0.70 -5.15
N HIS A 91 11.67 0.91 -4.98
CA HIS A 91 10.97 2.18 -5.17
C HIS A 91 10.39 2.70 -3.84
N VAL A 92 10.85 2.16 -2.70
CA VAL A 92 10.29 2.52 -1.40
C VAL A 92 10.57 3.98 -1.05
N GLU A 93 11.73 4.51 -1.46
CA GLU A 93 12.05 5.93 -1.34
C GLU A 93 11.13 6.79 -2.21
N ASP A 94 10.90 6.40 -3.46
CA ASP A 94 10.00 7.12 -4.38
C ASP A 94 8.57 7.18 -3.81
N LEU A 95 8.03 6.04 -3.37
CA LEU A 95 6.71 5.94 -2.71
C LEU A 95 6.63 6.79 -1.46
N ARG A 96 7.69 6.78 -0.65
CA ARG A 96 7.76 7.57 0.58
C ARG A 96 7.76 9.06 0.27
N GLU A 97 8.50 9.50 -0.75
CA GLU A 97 8.52 10.89 -1.19
C GLU A 97 7.14 11.32 -1.72
N GLU A 98 6.49 10.48 -2.50
CA GLU A 98 5.14 10.72 -3.02
C GLU A 98 4.12 10.86 -1.88
N ILE A 99 4.09 9.92 -0.93
CA ILE A 99 3.20 9.98 0.24
C ILE A 99 3.47 11.24 1.08
N ASN A 100 4.74 11.60 1.32
CA ASN A 100 5.10 12.78 2.11
C ASN A 100 4.88 14.10 1.36
N SER A 101 4.60 14.06 0.04
CA SER A 101 4.23 15.26 -0.72
C SER A 101 2.82 15.77 -0.37
N TYR A 102 2.01 14.92 0.26
CA TYR A 102 0.68 15.26 0.77
C TYR A 102 0.75 15.73 2.23
N ASP A 103 0.10 16.85 2.51
CA ASP A 103 -0.08 17.36 3.89
C ASP A 103 -1.29 16.71 4.58
N ALA A 104 -1.31 15.37 4.63
CA ALA A 104 -2.47 14.57 5.02
C ALA A 104 -2.67 14.44 6.54
N ASP A 105 -3.93 14.42 7.00
CA ASP A 105 -4.25 14.02 8.38
C ASP A 105 -4.03 12.52 8.58
N TYR A 106 -4.40 11.73 7.56
CA TYR A 106 -4.32 10.27 7.56
C TYR A 106 -3.81 9.72 6.23
N VAL A 107 -3.00 8.67 6.33
CA VAL A 107 -2.63 7.80 5.21
C VAL A 107 -3.18 6.40 5.49
N ILE A 108 -4.05 5.88 4.62
CA ILE A 108 -4.57 4.52 4.73
C ILE A 108 -3.89 3.66 3.67
N VAL A 109 -3.19 2.62 4.12
CA VAL A 109 -2.41 1.72 3.26
C VAL A 109 -3.11 0.38 3.13
N ASP A 110 -3.55 0.05 1.91
CA ASP A 110 -4.07 -1.27 1.54
C ASP A 110 -2.92 -2.20 1.18
N THR A 111 -2.82 -3.33 1.87
CA THR A 111 -1.68 -4.26 1.74
C THR A 111 -2.05 -5.53 0.95
N PRO A 112 -1.07 -6.21 0.32
CA PRO A 112 -1.32 -7.48 -0.37
C PRO A 112 -2.02 -8.52 0.52
N GLY A 113 -3.00 -9.25 -0.03
CA GLY A 113 -3.79 -10.22 0.74
C GLY A 113 -3.06 -11.50 1.18
N GLN A 114 -1.84 -11.72 0.71
CA GLN A 114 -1.02 -12.86 1.10
C GLN A 114 -0.11 -12.44 2.26
N LEU A 115 -0.66 -12.37 3.47
CA LEU A 115 0.06 -11.99 4.70
C LEU A 115 1.37 -12.76 4.90
N GLU A 116 1.44 -14.02 4.45
CA GLU A 116 2.66 -14.83 4.58
C GLU A 116 3.85 -14.30 3.76
N LEU A 117 3.58 -13.50 2.72
CA LEU A 117 4.62 -12.86 1.91
C LEU A 117 5.12 -11.54 2.52
N PHE A 118 4.29 -10.88 3.33
CA PHE A 118 4.60 -9.60 3.98
C PHE A 118 5.09 -9.80 5.43
N ALA A 119 4.65 -10.83 6.15
CA ALA A 119 4.97 -11.03 7.57
C ALA A 119 6.18 -11.95 7.84
N PHE A 120 6.54 -12.85 6.90
CA PHE A 120 7.58 -13.87 7.14
C PHE A 120 8.82 -13.74 6.26
N ARG A 121 8.95 -12.65 5.49
CA ARG A 121 10.12 -12.40 4.64
C ARG A 121 10.74 -11.04 4.95
N GLN A 122 12.06 -10.96 4.81
CA GLN A 122 12.86 -9.79 5.19
C GLN A 122 12.40 -8.51 4.48
N GLU A 123 11.89 -8.68 3.26
CA GLU A 123 11.40 -7.61 2.39
C GLU A 123 10.06 -7.01 2.86
N GLY A 124 9.25 -7.77 3.60
CA GLY A 124 8.00 -7.25 4.18
C GLY A 124 8.25 -6.29 5.33
N TYR A 125 9.35 -6.44 6.08
CA TYR A 125 9.78 -5.46 7.10
C TYR A 125 10.29 -4.14 6.50
N ILE A 126 10.68 -4.13 5.23
CA ILE A 126 11.14 -2.90 4.54
C ILE A 126 9.94 -2.05 4.10
N LEU A 127 8.80 -2.71 3.84
CA LEU A 127 7.58 -2.08 3.34
C LEU A 127 6.55 -1.75 4.43
N ALA A 128 6.73 -2.28 5.65
CA ALA A 128 5.85 -2.10 6.80
C ALA A 128 6.28 -0.94 7.71
#